data_AF-A0A2K3MWX5-F1
#
_entry.id   AF-A0A2K3MWX5-F1
#
_cell.length_a   1.000
_cell.length_b   1.000
_cell.length_c   1.000
_cell.angle_alpha   90.00
_cell.angle_beta   90.00
_cell.angle_gamma   90.00
#
_symmetry.space_group_name_H-M   'P 1'
#
loop_
_entity.id
_entity.type
_entity.pdbx_description
1 polymer ?
#
loop_
_entity_poly.entity_id
_entity_poly.type
_entity_poly.pdbx_seq_one_letter_code
_entity_poly.pdbx_strand_id
1 'polypeptide(L)'
;MISTNVGSTDAVESGFFLLPPQSIFQSKEAYFRSIGYREDGEKLEGTEDYLKRLESYMKLYGALVQTEIPNIQNLHGLQEGWAWLARFLNYMPANLYTAVSLDTFLQMAGFALFQRYKSQFLKMLNAISDNFLVGLKSQNVPESTRIVANIKAYIEDKKFCQVPEGRKLQSDTMSRVLM
;
A
#
# COMPACT_ATOMS: atom_id res chain seq x y z
N MET A 1 -3.76 43.57 -14.53
CA MET A 1 -4.56 42.97 -13.45
C MET A 1 -5.46 41.89 -14.06
N ILE A 2 -4.89 40.71 -14.32
CA ILE A 2 -5.63 39.47 -14.63
C ILE A 2 -4.72 38.33 -14.15
N SER A 3 -5.04 37.73 -13.01
CA SER A 3 -4.61 36.37 -12.68
C SER A 3 -5.87 35.52 -12.70
N THR A 4 -6.07 34.82 -13.81
CA THR A 4 -7.04 33.75 -13.92
C THR A 4 -6.56 32.59 -13.05
N ASN A 5 -7.24 32.41 -11.93
CA ASN A 5 -7.12 31.24 -11.08
C ASN A 5 -7.86 30.10 -11.79
N VAL A 6 -7.11 29.17 -12.38
CA VAL A 6 -7.66 27.97 -13.02
C VAL A 6 -6.86 26.77 -12.51
N GLY A 7 -7.57 25.87 -11.84
CA GLY A 7 -7.20 24.46 -11.78
C GLY A 7 -6.67 23.95 -10.44
N SER A 8 -7.56 23.70 -9.48
CA SER A 8 -7.38 22.56 -8.56
C SER A 8 -8.73 21.99 -8.07
N THR A 9 -9.75 22.02 -8.91
CA THR A 9 -11.07 21.41 -8.59
C THR A 9 -11.18 19.95 -9.02
N ASP A 10 -10.25 19.45 -9.83
CA ASP A 10 -10.40 18.13 -10.48
C ASP A 10 -9.82 16.97 -9.65
N ALA A 11 -9.05 17.25 -8.60
CA ALA A 11 -8.49 16.21 -7.72
C ALA A 11 -9.50 15.69 -6.68
N VAL A 12 -10.62 16.39 -6.49
CA VAL A 12 -11.62 16.06 -5.47
C VAL A 12 -12.60 14.98 -5.96
N GLU A 13 -12.76 14.81 -7.27
CA GLU A 13 -13.76 13.87 -7.85
C GLU A 13 -13.29 12.41 -7.98
N SER A 14 -12.00 12.13 -7.80
CA SER A 14 -11.48 10.74 -7.80
C SER A 14 -11.50 10.16 -6.38
N GLY A 15 -12.71 9.93 -5.86
CA GLY A 15 -13.05 9.60 -4.48
C GLY A 15 -12.54 8.28 -3.89
N PHE A 16 -11.26 7.90 -4.08
CA PHE A 16 -10.65 6.82 -3.31
C PHE A 16 -9.14 7.04 -3.17
N PHE A 17 -8.70 7.44 -1.96
CA PHE A 17 -7.31 7.54 -1.50
C PHE A 17 -6.42 8.65 -2.09
N LEU A 18 -6.75 9.93 -1.85
CA LEU A 18 -5.69 10.94 -1.72
C LEU A 18 -5.51 11.23 -0.23
N LEU A 19 -4.29 11.06 0.29
CA LEU A 19 -3.95 11.57 1.62
C LEU A 19 -4.05 13.10 1.56
N PRO A 20 -4.99 13.73 2.30
CA PRO A 20 -5.09 15.18 2.28
C PRO A 20 -3.82 15.79 2.88
N PRO A 21 -3.27 16.88 2.31
CA PRO A 21 -2.07 17.51 2.85
C PRO A 21 -2.35 18.02 4.26
N GLN A 22 -1.44 17.73 5.20
CA GLN A 22 -1.63 18.07 6.63
C GLN A 22 -1.93 19.56 6.86
N SER A 23 -1.43 20.45 6.01
CA SER A 23 -1.60 21.91 6.10
C SER A 23 -3.04 22.40 6.00
N ILE A 24 -3.98 21.58 5.49
CA ILE A 24 -5.40 21.98 5.40
C ILE A 24 -6.16 21.79 6.72
N PHE A 25 -5.55 21.13 7.70
CA PHE A 25 -6.18 20.84 8.98
C PHE A 25 -5.76 21.85 10.05
N GLN A 26 -6.71 22.22 10.89
CA GLN A 26 -6.51 23.19 11.98
C GLN A 26 -5.67 22.63 13.13
N SER A 27 -5.60 21.31 13.29
CA SER A 27 -4.77 20.65 14.30
C SER A 27 -4.22 19.31 13.80
N LYS A 28 -3.18 18.82 14.48
CA LYS A 28 -2.55 17.52 14.18
C LYS A 28 -3.52 16.36 14.44
N GLU A 29 -4.34 16.48 15.47
CA GLU A 29 -5.37 15.51 15.84
C GLU A 29 -6.48 15.46 14.78
N ALA A 30 -6.90 16.62 14.25
CA ALA A 30 -7.86 16.68 13.17
C ALA A 30 -7.33 16.00 11.90
N TYR A 31 -6.05 16.21 11.57
CA TYR A 31 -5.39 15.49 10.49
C TYR A 31 -5.36 13.98 10.74
N PHE A 32 -4.93 13.54 11.92
CA PHE A 32 -4.85 12.11 12.26
C PHE A 32 -6.21 11.42 12.20
N ARG A 33 -7.27 12.05 12.71
CA ARG A 33 -8.64 11.55 12.54
C ARG A 33 -9.01 11.41 11.06
N SER A 34 -8.67 12.40 10.23
CA SER A 34 -9.01 12.38 8.80
C SER A 34 -8.35 11.25 8.02
N ILE A 35 -7.13 10.85 8.42
CA ILE A 35 -6.42 9.72 7.79
C ILE A 35 -6.76 8.39 8.48
N GLY A 36 -7.67 8.39 9.45
CA GLY A 36 -8.26 7.21 10.04
C GLY A 36 -7.58 6.72 11.31
N TYR A 37 -6.85 7.55 12.06
CA TYR A 37 -6.50 7.23 13.44
C TYR A 37 -7.77 7.06 14.29
N ARG A 38 -7.75 6.05 15.16
CA ARG A 38 -8.81 5.75 16.12
C ARG A 38 -8.59 6.51 17.42
N GLU A 39 -9.68 6.63 18.18
CA GLU A 39 -9.65 7.08 19.55
C GLU A 39 -9.60 5.86 20.48
N ASP A 40 -8.64 5.87 21.40
CA ASP A 40 -8.53 4.96 22.53
C ASP A 40 -8.92 5.73 23.80
N GLY A 41 -10.21 5.67 24.13
CA GLY A 41 -10.82 6.53 25.15
C GLY A 41 -10.80 8.01 24.73
N GLU A 42 -10.16 8.86 25.52
CA GLU A 42 -10.04 10.31 25.26
C GLU A 42 -8.81 10.69 24.41
N LYS A 43 -7.97 9.71 24.03
CA LYS A 43 -6.72 9.96 23.30
C LYS A 43 -6.74 9.29 21.94
N LEU A 44 -5.96 9.81 21.00
CA LEU A 44 -5.70 9.11 19.75
C LEU A 44 -4.83 7.88 20.00
N GLU A 45 -5.05 6.84 19.21
CA GLU A 45 -4.20 5.65 19.23
C GLU A 45 -2.73 5.99 18.91
N GLY A 46 -1.81 5.17 19.39
CA GLY A 46 -0.39 5.32 19.09
C GLY A 46 -0.10 5.06 17.60
N THR A 47 0.90 5.77 17.05
CA THR A 47 1.33 5.57 15.66
C THR A 47 1.72 4.11 15.37
N GLU A 48 2.33 3.41 16.32
CA GLU A 48 2.67 2.00 16.13
C GLU A 48 1.43 1.12 15.94
N ASP A 49 0.38 1.32 16.74
CA ASP A 49 -0.86 0.55 16.67
C ASP A 49 -1.64 0.90 15.39
N TYR A 50 -1.65 2.19 15.03
CA TYR A 50 -2.17 2.64 13.74
C TYR A 50 -1.47 1.92 12.58
N LEU A 51 -0.13 1.85 12.59
CA LEU A 51 0.66 1.21 11.53
C LEU A 51 0.40 -0.31 11.47
N LYS A 52 0.32 -1.00 12.61
CA LYS A 52 -0.04 -2.45 12.65
C LYS A 52 -1.41 -2.70 12.04
N ARG A 53 -2.36 -1.82 12.31
CA ARG A 53 -3.71 -1.91 11.74
C ARG A 53 -3.72 -1.60 10.24
N LEU A 54 -3.01 -0.55 9.83
CA LEU A 54 -2.86 -0.20 8.42
C LEU A 54 -2.23 -1.35 7.63
N GLU A 55 -1.16 -1.95 8.15
CA GLU A 55 -0.54 -3.15 7.61
C GLU A 55 -1.57 -4.29 7.49
N SER A 56 -2.38 -4.54 8.52
CA SER A 56 -3.42 -5.58 8.48
C SER A 56 -4.46 -5.34 7.37
N TYR A 57 -4.89 -4.10 7.17
CA TYR A 57 -5.79 -3.75 6.07
C TYR A 57 -5.15 -3.93 4.70
N MET A 58 -3.88 -3.55 4.57
CA MET A 58 -3.15 -3.72 3.32
C MET A 58 -2.83 -5.19 3.02
N LYS A 59 -2.63 -6.02 4.05
CA LYS A 59 -2.54 -7.47 3.91
C LYS A 59 -3.83 -8.04 3.32
N LEU A 60 -4.97 -7.67 3.90
CA LEU A 60 -6.28 -8.10 3.42
C LEU A 60 -6.53 -7.64 1.98
N TYR A 61 -6.27 -6.37 1.67
CA TYR A 61 -6.47 -5.84 0.33
C TYR A 61 -5.56 -6.53 -0.70
N GLY A 62 -4.28 -6.70 -0.39
CA GLY A 62 -3.34 -7.43 -1.25
C GLY A 62 -3.75 -8.89 -1.45
N ALA A 63 -4.25 -9.56 -0.41
CA ALA A 63 -4.79 -10.92 -0.49
C ALA A 63 -6.02 -10.99 -1.42
N LEU A 64 -6.96 -10.05 -1.27
CA LEU A 64 -8.13 -9.92 -2.15
C LEU A 64 -7.69 -9.74 -3.61
N VAL A 65 -6.72 -8.87 -3.87
CA VAL A 65 -6.20 -8.61 -5.22
C VAL A 65 -5.60 -9.84 -5.90
N GLN A 66 -4.84 -10.64 -5.17
CA GLN A 66 -4.15 -11.81 -5.74
C GLN A 66 -5.01 -13.08 -5.82
N THR A 67 -6.22 -13.06 -5.24
CA THR A 67 -7.08 -14.23 -5.15
C THR A 67 -7.76 -14.49 -6.49
N GLU A 68 -7.57 -15.70 -7.00
CA GLU A 68 -8.25 -16.18 -8.21
C GLU A 68 -9.04 -17.42 -7.82
N ILE A 69 -10.35 -17.39 -8.05
CA ILE A 69 -11.24 -18.52 -7.84
C ILE A 69 -11.74 -18.96 -9.22
N PRO A 70 -11.60 -20.24 -9.60
CA PRO A 70 -12.07 -20.72 -10.88
C PRO A 70 -13.55 -20.37 -11.11
N ASN A 71 -13.85 -19.82 -12.28
CA ASN A 71 -15.20 -19.41 -12.70
C ASN A 71 -15.84 -18.28 -11.89
N ILE A 72 -15.10 -17.59 -11.01
CA ILE A 72 -15.59 -16.40 -10.31
C ILE A 72 -14.73 -15.21 -10.70
N GLN A 73 -15.36 -14.17 -11.23
CA GLN A 73 -14.68 -12.92 -11.51
C GLN A 73 -14.35 -12.20 -10.20
N ASN A 74 -13.06 -11.96 -9.96
CA ASN A 74 -12.62 -11.10 -8.87
C ASN A 74 -12.75 -9.63 -9.30
N LEU A 75 -13.75 -8.93 -8.75
CA LEU A 75 -14.00 -7.51 -9.02
C LEU A 75 -12.86 -6.59 -8.55
N HIS A 76 -12.07 -7.03 -7.59
CA HIS A 76 -10.88 -6.33 -7.11
C HIS A 76 -9.59 -7.10 -7.44
N GLY A 77 -9.57 -7.84 -8.56
CA GLY A 77 -8.41 -8.64 -8.96
C GLY A 77 -7.20 -7.81 -9.44
N LEU A 78 -6.30 -8.46 -10.18
CA LEU A 78 -5.02 -7.89 -10.60
C LEU A 78 -5.12 -6.60 -11.43
N GLN A 79 -6.25 -6.35 -12.10
CA GLN A 79 -6.48 -5.08 -12.80
C GLN A 79 -6.63 -3.91 -11.82
N GLU A 80 -7.44 -4.08 -10.78
CA GLU A 80 -7.61 -3.06 -9.75
C GLU A 80 -6.36 -2.90 -8.90
N GLY A 81 -5.66 -4.00 -8.60
CA GLY A 81 -4.35 -3.94 -7.94
C GLY A 81 -3.30 -3.16 -8.74
N TRP A 82 -3.27 -3.33 -10.06
CA TRP A 82 -2.40 -2.55 -10.94
C TRP A 82 -2.78 -1.07 -10.95
N ALA A 83 -4.08 -0.79 -11.09
CA ALA A 83 -4.57 0.58 -11.10
C ALA A 83 -4.32 1.28 -9.76
N TRP A 84 -4.47 0.57 -8.64
CA TRP A 84 -4.11 1.05 -7.31
C TRP A 84 -2.62 1.40 -7.25
N LEU A 85 -1.73 0.50 -7.67
CA LEU A 85 -0.28 0.76 -7.63
C LEU A 85 0.11 1.96 -8.51
N ALA A 86 -0.46 2.07 -9.71
CA ALA A 86 -0.20 3.19 -10.61
C ALA A 86 -0.66 4.53 -10.01
N ARG A 87 -1.90 4.60 -9.49
CA ARG A 87 -2.40 5.80 -8.80
C ARG A 87 -1.57 6.13 -7.57
N PHE A 88 -1.20 5.10 -6.80
CA PHE A 88 -0.37 5.24 -5.62
C PHE A 88 0.96 5.93 -5.96
N LEU A 89 1.69 5.42 -6.97
CA LEU A 89 2.99 5.97 -7.34
C LEU A 89 2.90 7.36 -8.00
N ASN A 90 1.77 7.69 -8.62
CA ASN A 90 1.57 9.00 -9.25
C ASN A 90 1.19 10.10 -8.26
N TYR A 91 0.42 9.78 -7.20
CA TYR A 91 -0.23 10.80 -6.38
C TYR A 91 0.10 10.74 -4.89
N MET A 92 0.57 9.60 -4.37
CA MET A 92 0.76 9.45 -2.92
C MET A 92 2.12 10.01 -2.50
N PRO A 93 2.18 10.88 -1.49
CA PRO A 93 3.44 11.40 -0.99
C PRO A 93 4.25 10.29 -0.32
N ALA A 94 5.56 10.32 -0.49
CA ALA A 94 6.47 9.40 0.19
C ALA A 94 6.57 9.78 1.69
N ASN A 95 5.97 8.97 2.55
CA ASN A 95 6.02 9.11 4.00
C ASN A 95 5.90 7.73 4.68
N LEU A 96 5.95 7.69 6.01
CA LEU A 96 5.92 6.45 6.77
C LEU A 96 4.68 5.59 6.50
N TYR A 97 3.48 6.19 6.44
CA TYR A 97 2.22 5.48 6.25
C TYR A 97 2.09 4.89 4.86
N THR A 98 2.47 5.67 3.84
CA THR A 98 2.48 5.21 2.45
C THR A 98 3.54 4.13 2.25
N ALA A 99 4.71 4.25 2.89
CA ALA A 99 5.75 3.23 2.85
C ALA A 99 5.29 1.88 3.41
N VAL A 100 4.65 1.87 4.59
CA VAL A 100 4.07 0.63 5.16
C VAL A 100 3.03 0.04 4.22
N SER A 101 2.18 0.88 3.64
CA SER A 101 1.14 0.42 2.73
C SER A 101 1.71 -0.22 1.47
N LEU A 102 2.73 0.41 0.88
CA LEU A 102 3.41 -0.06 -0.32
C LEU A 102 4.16 -1.36 -0.07
N ASP A 103 4.99 -1.43 0.99
CA ASP A 103 5.73 -2.64 1.36
C ASP A 103 4.76 -3.81 1.52
N THR A 104 3.74 -3.64 2.36
CA THR A 104 2.74 -4.67 2.63
C THR A 104 2.02 -5.13 1.37
N PHE A 105 1.60 -4.20 0.51
CA PHE A 105 0.92 -4.54 -0.73
C PHE A 105 1.82 -5.35 -1.68
N LEU A 106 3.10 -4.97 -1.79
CA LEU A 106 4.08 -5.71 -2.60
C LEU A 106 4.30 -7.13 -2.07
N GLN A 107 4.44 -7.30 -0.75
CA GLN A 107 4.58 -8.63 -0.14
C GLN A 107 3.39 -9.55 -0.49
N MET A 108 2.18 -9.01 -0.51
CA MET A 108 0.98 -9.81 -0.77
C MET A 108 0.68 -10.02 -2.25
N ALA A 109 0.63 -8.95 -3.03
CA ALA A 109 0.12 -8.98 -4.40
C ALA A 109 1.22 -8.99 -5.47
N GLY A 110 2.46 -8.63 -5.11
CA GLY A 110 3.52 -8.40 -6.09
C GLY A 110 3.90 -9.64 -6.91
N PHE A 111 3.81 -10.85 -6.33
CA PHE A 111 3.99 -12.08 -7.10
C PHE A 111 2.95 -12.23 -8.22
N ALA A 112 1.67 -12.06 -7.89
CA ALA A 112 0.61 -12.22 -8.88
C ALA A 112 0.65 -11.10 -9.94
N LEU A 113 0.95 -9.86 -9.52
CA LEU A 113 1.15 -8.74 -10.44
C LEU A 113 2.33 -8.97 -11.38
N PHE A 114 3.46 -9.46 -10.88
CA PHE A 114 4.60 -9.83 -11.73
C PHE A 114 4.22 -10.94 -12.70
N GLN A 115 3.51 -11.97 -12.25
CA GLN A 115 3.07 -13.06 -13.11
C GLN A 115 2.17 -12.58 -14.26
N ARG A 116 1.34 -11.56 -14.03
CA ARG A 116 0.41 -11.01 -15.02
C ARG A 116 1.02 -9.96 -15.96
N TYR A 117 1.88 -9.09 -15.45
CA TYR A 117 2.36 -7.89 -16.16
C TYR A 117 3.86 -7.91 -16.49
N LYS A 118 4.61 -8.88 -15.95
CA LYS A 118 6.02 -9.16 -16.30
C LYS A 118 6.90 -7.91 -16.31
N SER A 119 7.44 -7.54 -17.48
CA SER A 119 8.34 -6.40 -17.63
C SER A 119 7.72 -5.06 -17.26
N GLN A 120 6.39 -4.90 -17.37
CA GLN A 120 5.74 -3.65 -16.95
C GLN A 120 5.75 -3.53 -15.42
N PHE A 121 5.59 -4.63 -14.68
CA PHE A 121 5.73 -4.60 -13.22
C PHE A 121 7.16 -4.22 -12.81
N LEU A 122 8.18 -4.69 -13.53
CA LEU A 122 9.57 -4.28 -13.28
C LEU A 122 9.77 -2.76 -13.44
N LYS A 123 9.09 -2.12 -14.41
CA LYS A 123 9.13 -0.65 -14.53
C LYS A 123 8.50 0.04 -13.32
N MET A 124 7.42 -0.52 -12.76
CA MET A 124 6.85 0.00 -11.51
C MET A 124 7.84 -0.13 -10.34
N LEU A 125 8.57 -1.24 -10.23
CA LEU A 125 9.62 -1.40 -9.22
C LEU A 125 10.79 -0.42 -9.39
N ASN A 126 11.15 -0.09 -10.63
CA ASN A 126 12.14 0.96 -10.89
C ASN A 126 11.62 2.32 -10.43
N ALA A 127 10.37 2.67 -10.76
CA ALA A 127 9.76 3.92 -10.29
C ALA A 127 9.71 4.00 -8.74
N ILE A 128 9.47 2.88 -8.06
CA ILE A 128 9.55 2.79 -6.60
C ILE A 128 10.98 3.10 -6.12
N SER A 129 11.98 2.45 -6.71
CA SER A 129 13.39 2.63 -6.31
C SER A 129 13.90 4.05 -6.57
N ASP A 130 13.65 4.56 -7.78
CA ASP A 130 14.24 5.78 -8.30
C ASP A 130 13.54 7.04 -7.77
N ASN A 131 12.24 6.96 -7.49
CA ASN A 131 11.44 8.11 -7.09
C ASN A 131 10.92 7.98 -5.65
N PHE A 132 10.13 6.95 -5.36
CA PHE A 132 9.43 6.84 -4.07
C PHE A 132 10.40 6.68 -2.90
N LEU A 133 11.36 5.75 -3.00
CA LEU A 133 12.34 5.52 -1.93
C LEU A 133 13.33 6.69 -1.77
N VAL A 134 13.63 7.42 -2.84
CA VAL A 134 14.44 8.64 -2.77
C VAL A 134 13.67 9.73 -2.02
N GLY A 135 12.40 9.94 -2.36
CA GLY A 135 11.52 10.89 -1.68
C GLY A 135 11.26 10.53 -0.21
N LEU A 136 11.23 9.24 0.13
CA LEU A 136 11.06 8.80 1.51
C LEU A 136 12.30 9.07 2.36
N LYS A 137 13.50 8.81 1.82
CA LYS A 137 14.77 9.07 2.53
C LYS A 137 14.98 10.56 2.80
N SER A 138 14.56 11.43 1.88
CA SER A 138 14.72 12.89 2.07
C SER A 138 13.88 13.45 3.22
N GLN A 139 12.87 12.72 3.70
CA GLN A 139 12.09 13.09 4.88
C GLN A 139 12.88 12.93 6.19
N ASN A 140 14.01 12.18 6.19
CA ASN A 140 14.86 11.94 7.36
C ASN A 140 14.10 11.42 8.60
N VAL A 141 13.07 10.59 8.40
CA VAL A 141 12.28 9.96 9.47
C VAL A 141 12.91 8.61 9.86
N PRO A 142 13.50 8.46 11.06
CA PRO A 142 14.22 7.24 11.46
C PRO A 142 13.39 5.96 11.32
N GLU A 143 12.10 6.03 11.65
CA GLU A 143 11.14 4.93 11.59
C GLU A 143 10.95 4.37 10.17
N SER A 144 11.18 5.21 9.14
CA SER A 144 11.07 4.80 7.74
C SER A 144 12.27 3.97 7.26
N THR A 145 13.42 4.05 7.96
CA THR A 145 14.68 3.40 7.54
C THR A 145 14.52 1.89 7.36
N ARG A 146 13.83 1.24 8.31
CA ARG A 146 13.57 -0.20 8.25
C ARG A 146 12.72 -0.57 7.03
N ILE A 147 11.67 0.20 6.75
CA ILE A 147 10.76 -0.06 5.64
C ILE A 147 11.47 0.19 4.30
N VAL A 148 12.29 1.24 4.21
CA VAL A 148 13.15 1.47 3.04
C VAL A 148 14.05 0.26 2.78
N ALA A 149 14.68 -0.28 3.83
CA ALA A 149 15.52 -1.47 3.71
C ALA A 149 14.71 -2.70 3.24
N ASN A 150 13.50 -2.89 3.78
CA ASN A 150 12.60 -3.99 3.39
C ASN A 150 12.21 -3.92 1.92
N ILE A 151 11.74 -2.76 1.44
CA ILE A 151 11.32 -2.59 0.04
C ILE A 151 12.52 -2.79 -0.91
N LYS A 152 13.70 -2.29 -0.53
CA LYS A 152 14.93 -2.55 -1.29
C LYS A 152 15.24 -4.02 -1.40
N ALA A 153 15.30 -4.72 -0.26
CA ALA A 153 15.56 -6.15 -0.21
C ALA A 153 14.51 -6.93 -1.02
N TYR A 154 13.24 -6.54 -0.95
CA TYR A 154 12.17 -7.13 -1.76
C TYR A 154 12.46 -7.08 -3.27
N ILE A 155 12.94 -5.93 -3.75
CA ILE A 155 13.26 -5.70 -5.17
C ILE A 155 14.55 -6.44 -5.56
N GLU A 156 15.61 -6.29 -4.76
CA GLU A 156 16.95 -6.85 -5.01
C GLU A 156 16.93 -8.40 -4.99
N ASP A 157 16.27 -8.98 -3.99
CA ASP A 157 16.12 -10.45 -3.85
C ASP A 157 15.06 -11.01 -4.80
N LYS A 158 14.38 -10.16 -5.56
CA LYS A 158 13.26 -10.52 -6.45
C LYS A 158 12.20 -11.35 -5.72
N LYS A 159 11.80 -10.94 -4.52
CA LYS A 159 10.78 -11.65 -3.72
C LYS A 159 9.45 -11.79 -4.47
N PHE A 160 9.14 -10.88 -5.39
CA PHE A 160 8.01 -11.00 -6.33
C PHE A 160 8.07 -12.21 -7.29
N CYS A 161 9.17 -12.96 -7.34
CA CYS A 161 9.25 -14.23 -8.06
C CYS A 161 8.87 -15.44 -7.19
N GLN A 162 8.69 -15.23 -5.88
CA GLN A 162 8.40 -16.27 -4.90
C GLN A 162 6.92 -16.22 -4.52
N VAL A 163 6.30 -17.38 -4.30
CA VAL A 163 4.90 -17.44 -3.86
C VAL A 163 4.80 -16.85 -2.46
N PRO A 164 3.92 -15.87 -2.22
CA PRO A 164 3.81 -15.24 -0.91
C PRO A 164 3.25 -16.21 0.13
N GLU A 165 3.70 -16.06 1.36
CA GLU A 165 3.24 -16.85 2.49
C GLU A 165 1.72 -16.71 2.68
N GLY A 166 1.04 -17.81 3.05
CA GLY A 166 -0.40 -17.82 3.27
C GLY A 166 -1.26 -17.74 2.01
N ARG A 167 -0.68 -17.69 0.80
CA ARG A 167 -1.45 -17.63 -0.46
C ARG A 167 -2.32 -18.86 -0.71
N LYS A 168 -1.78 -20.04 -0.42
CA LYS A 168 -2.50 -21.30 -0.53
C LYS A 168 -2.85 -21.76 0.88
N LEU A 169 -4.07 -22.26 1.05
CA LEU A 169 -4.44 -23.00 2.24
C LEU A 169 -3.47 -24.20 2.36
N GLN A 170 -2.76 -24.31 3.47
CA GLN A 170 -1.98 -25.52 3.74
C GLN A 170 -2.98 -26.67 3.89
N SER A 171 -2.83 -27.70 3.07
CA SER A 171 -3.74 -28.86 3.06
C SER A 171 -3.57 -29.78 4.27
N ASP A 172 -2.68 -29.46 5.22
CA ASP A 172 -2.52 -30.21 6.48
C ASP A 172 -3.64 -29.86 7.45
N THR A 173 -4.86 -30.21 7.06
CA THR A 173 -5.91 -30.48 8.03
C THR A 173 -5.70 -31.92 8.49
N MET A 174 -5.38 -32.09 9.78
CA MET A 174 -5.31 -33.36 10.49
C MET A 174 -6.68 -34.06 10.58
N SER A 175 -7.39 -34.23 9.46
CA SER A 175 -8.65 -34.96 9.37
C SER A 175 -8.46 -36.44 9.06
N ARG A 176 -7.21 -36.93 9.01
CA ARG A 176 -6.89 -38.34 8.74
C ARG A 176 -6.96 -39.25 9.98
N VAL A 177 -7.34 -38.73 11.15
CA VAL A 177 -7.50 -39.52 12.38
C VAL A 177 -8.96 -39.55 12.81
N LEU A 178 -9.83 -40.06 11.94
CA LEU A 178 -11.08 -40.75 12.30
C LEU A 178 -11.37 -41.73 11.15
N MET A 179 -10.52 -42.77 11.05
CA MET A 179 -10.90 -44.05 10.46
C MET A 179 -11.65 -44.86 11.52
#